data_AF-A0A812TEH2-F1
#
_entry.id   AF-A0A812TEH2-F1
#
_cell.length_a   1.000
_cell.length_b   1.000
_cell.length_c   1.000
_cell.angle_alpha   90.00
_cell.angle_beta   90.00
_cell.angle_gamma   90.00
#
_symmetry.space_group_name_H-M   'P 1'
#
loop_
_entity.id
_entity.type
_entity.pdbx_description
1 polymer ?
#
loop_
_entity_poly.entity_id
_entity_poly.type
_entity_poly.pdbx_seq_one_letter_code
_entity_poly.pdbx_strand_id
1 'polypeptide(L)'
;MMAAPDQPQASGMECWFGKKHYGRAMNEVLAADPGYCRWMVQKAEEADPPPELREDVAWLLQHAPHLKEPREFVEGGKHRGRLLSELVKEDPAYCRWILQHAEEETALPVIREKARWLKQNAPYLKEQPEVPVLEGGRHNGRLLSEVVVADPSYCRWLIGEAEVGRTSRCLRKAAGWLSKHAPHLKAEDGAWVGGNYRGRHISELVTEDPAYCQWVLRVAKEEDASSAIRDQEIPVVNVRGRHRGIPLPQVVAEDPHWCLFVLNQNEPAQWQLRGFADAADWLRGNANELVDVNRDDEAALAEIGQACLQRYGGMFTVRNGKFRMRSFQTVTEEAPGYVEWIQQRIKNASAMEGAQLGTKNFQLLAAYYRQRQMPRSGGDAGKKECKTL
;
A
#
# COMPACT_ATOMS: atom_id res chain seq x y z
N MET A 1 -14.41 59.18 -23.65
CA MET A 1 -13.69 57.91 -23.95
C MET A 1 -12.64 58.24 -24.99
N MET A 2 -11.38 58.40 -24.59
CA MET A 2 -10.27 58.62 -25.53
C MET A 2 -9.79 57.26 -26.01
N ALA A 3 -9.84 57.03 -27.32
CA ALA A 3 -9.28 55.85 -27.94
C ALA A 3 -7.77 55.80 -27.64
N ALA A 4 -7.28 54.66 -27.15
CA ALA A 4 -5.86 54.44 -27.01
C ALA A 4 -5.20 54.56 -28.40
N PRO A 5 -4.07 55.27 -28.53
CA PRO A 5 -3.39 55.40 -29.81
C PRO A 5 -3.01 54.01 -30.32
N ASP A 6 -3.37 53.72 -31.58
CA ASP A 6 -2.91 52.55 -32.33
C ASP A 6 -1.38 52.48 -32.23
N GLN A 7 -0.88 51.53 -31.45
CA GLN A 7 0.54 51.22 -31.50
C GLN A 7 0.84 50.68 -32.91
N PRO A 8 1.86 51.21 -33.60
CA PRO A 8 2.22 50.71 -34.91
C PRO A 8 2.44 49.21 -34.80
N GLN A 9 1.70 48.43 -35.59
CA GLN A 9 1.94 47.01 -35.75
C GLN A 9 3.37 46.86 -36.27
N ALA A 10 4.31 46.65 -35.35
CA ALA A 10 5.67 46.30 -35.69
C ALA A 10 5.57 45.06 -36.57
N SER A 11 5.96 45.16 -37.84
CA SER A 11 6.01 44.01 -38.74
C SER A 11 6.95 43.00 -38.11
N GLY A 12 6.39 42.02 -37.40
CA GLY A 12 7.14 41.05 -36.65
C GLY A 12 8.00 40.24 -37.61
N MET A 13 9.29 40.13 -37.34
CA MET A 13 10.15 39.19 -38.05
C MET A 13 9.56 37.78 -37.87
N GLU A 14 9.31 37.07 -38.97
CA GLU A 14 8.86 35.68 -38.91
C GLU A 14 10.06 34.77 -38.60
N CYS A 15 9.85 33.76 -37.76
CA CYS A 15 10.84 32.72 -37.45
C CYS A 15 10.88 31.72 -38.60
N TRP A 16 12.02 31.64 -39.29
CA TRP A 16 12.21 30.73 -40.41
C TRP A 16 13.02 29.49 -40.02
N PHE A 17 13.69 29.53 -38.87
CA PHE A 17 14.45 28.40 -38.37
C PHE A 17 13.58 27.38 -37.62
N GLY A 18 13.74 26.09 -37.96
CA GLY A 18 13.10 24.95 -37.29
C GLY A 18 11.60 24.73 -37.60
N LYS A 19 11.18 23.46 -37.62
CA LYS A 19 9.80 23.08 -38.02
C LYS A 19 8.71 23.48 -37.02
N LYS A 20 9.04 23.66 -35.74
CA LYS A 20 8.05 23.84 -34.66
C LYS A 20 7.41 25.23 -34.68
N HIS A 21 8.19 26.25 -35.05
CA HIS A 21 7.79 27.66 -34.98
C HIS A 21 7.90 28.38 -36.34
N TYR A 22 8.03 27.61 -37.42
CA TYR A 22 8.16 28.14 -38.77
C TYR A 22 6.98 29.05 -39.16
N GLY A 23 7.30 30.25 -39.66
CA GLY A 23 6.32 31.25 -40.10
C GLY A 23 5.59 31.97 -38.95
N ARG A 24 5.96 31.73 -37.69
CA ARG A 24 5.40 32.47 -36.54
C ARG A 24 6.22 33.73 -36.28
N ALA A 25 5.58 34.81 -35.84
CA ALA A 25 6.28 36.03 -35.46
C ALA A 25 7.23 35.78 -34.26
N MET A 26 8.47 36.25 -34.36
CA MET A 26 9.55 35.95 -33.40
C MET A 26 9.23 36.41 -31.98
N ASN A 27 8.48 37.49 -31.81
CA ASN A 27 7.96 37.95 -30.52
C ASN A 27 7.00 36.93 -29.87
N GLU A 28 6.13 36.29 -30.66
CA GLU A 28 5.26 35.23 -30.18
C GLU A 28 6.05 33.98 -29.80
N VAL A 29 7.06 33.63 -30.59
CA VAL A 29 7.94 32.48 -30.31
C VAL A 29 8.70 32.71 -29.00
N LEU A 30 9.25 33.92 -28.81
CA LEU A 30 9.93 34.30 -27.57
C LEU A 30 9.02 34.22 -26.35
N ALA A 31 7.78 34.69 -26.46
CA ALA A 31 6.81 34.64 -25.37
C ALA A 31 6.33 33.20 -25.07
N ALA A 32 6.10 32.40 -26.11
CA ALA A 32 5.54 31.06 -25.98
C ALA A 32 6.60 29.99 -25.66
N ASP A 33 7.82 30.13 -26.14
CA ASP A 33 8.90 29.13 -26.04
C ASP A 33 10.28 29.80 -25.90
N PRO A 34 10.54 30.50 -24.78
CA PRO A 34 11.83 31.15 -24.54
C PRO A 34 13.00 30.15 -24.46
N GLY A 35 12.72 28.86 -24.21
CA GLY A 35 13.72 27.79 -24.26
C GLY A 35 14.22 27.54 -25.69
N TYR A 36 13.32 27.53 -26.67
CA TYR A 36 13.68 27.41 -28.08
C TYR A 36 14.52 28.59 -28.57
N CYS A 37 14.17 29.82 -28.20
CA CYS A 37 14.95 31.01 -28.58
C CYS A 37 16.39 30.98 -28.06
N ARG A 38 16.61 30.50 -26.83
CA ARG A 38 17.98 30.33 -26.29
C ARG A 38 18.74 29.23 -26.99
N TRP A 39 18.08 28.11 -27.28
CA TRP A 39 18.68 27.05 -28.07
C TRP A 39 19.13 27.58 -29.43
N MET A 40 18.35 28.45 -30.08
CA MET A 40 18.78 29.12 -31.31
C MET A 40 20.03 29.98 -31.09
N VAL A 41 20.06 30.81 -30.05
CA VAL A 41 21.23 31.63 -29.69
C VAL A 41 22.47 30.75 -29.48
N GLN A 42 22.37 29.67 -28.72
CA GLN A 42 23.47 28.73 -28.47
C GLN A 42 23.90 28.01 -29.76
N LYS A 43 22.94 27.60 -30.60
CA LYS A 43 23.21 26.92 -31.86
C LYS A 43 23.92 27.84 -32.85
N ALA A 44 23.66 29.15 -32.79
CA ALA A 44 24.34 30.15 -33.60
C ALA A 44 25.80 30.41 -33.19
N GLU A 45 26.24 29.90 -32.03
CA GLU A 45 27.65 29.96 -31.61
C GLU A 45 28.50 28.82 -32.20
N GLU A 46 27.89 27.85 -32.89
CA GLU A 46 28.62 26.81 -33.63
C GLU A 46 29.35 27.40 -34.85
N ALA A 47 30.36 26.70 -35.38
CA ALA A 47 31.33 27.29 -36.33
C ALA A 47 30.75 27.72 -37.70
N ASP A 48 29.54 27.26 -38.08
CA ASP A 48 28.87 27.64 -39.33
C ASP A 48 27.34 27.51 -39.22
N PRO A 49 26.65 28.48 -38.59
CA PRO A 49 25.20 28.43 -38.47
C PRO A 49 24.54 28.83 -39.80
N PRO A 50 23.41 28.19 -40.17
CA PRO A 50 22.64 28.56 -41.35
C PRO A 50 22.32 30.08 -41.37
N PRO A 51 22.32 30.73 -42.54
CA PRO A 51 22.05 32.18 -42.65
C PRO A 51 20.74 32.59 -41.97
N GLU A 52 19.70 31.79 -42.09
CA GLU A 52 18.38 32.06 -41.51
C GLU A 52 18.44 32.08 -39.96
N LEU A 53 19.22 31.17 -39.37
CA LEU A 53 19.44 31.15 -37.92
C LEU A 53 20.18 32.40 -37.43
N ARG A 54 21.13 32.92 -38.22
CA ARG A 54 21.89 34.13 -37.85
C ARG A 54 20.98 35.35 -37.79
N GLU A 55 20.08 35.48 -38.75
CA GLU A 55 19.11 36.58 -38.79
C GLU A 55 18.14 36.48 -37.59
N ASP A 56 17.55 35.30 -37.37
CA ASP A 56 16.65 35.03 -36.24
C ASP A 56 17.35 35.33 -34.89
N VAL A 57 18.60 34.91 -34.73
CA VAL A 57 19.39 35.15 -33.51
C VAL A 57 19.80 36.61 -33.35
N ALA A 58 20.16 37.31 -34.42
CA ALA A 58 20.48 38.73 -34.35
C ALA A 58 19.27 39.54 -33.84
N TRP A 59 18.08 39.22 -34.33
CA TRP A 59 16.84 39.83 -33.86
C TRP A 59 16.58 39.50 -32.38
N LEU A 60 16.75 38.25 -31.99
CA LEU A 60 16.58 37.81 -30.59
C LEU A 60 17.55 38.51 -29.65
N LEU A 61 18.82 38.66 -30.03
CA LEU A 61 19.81 39.35 -29.21
C LEU A 61 19.55 40.86 -29.11
N GLN A 62 18.95 41.47 -30.14
CA GLN A 62 18.55 42.87 -30.11
C GLN A 62 17.36 43.11 -29.16
N HIS A 63 16.34 42.25 -29.19
CA HIS A 63 15.08 42.44 -28.46
C HIS A 63 15.06 41.75 -27.09
N ALA A 64 15.90 40.74 -26.91
CA ALA A 64 16.04 39.95 -25.70
C ALA A 64 17.52 39.66 -25.41
N PRO A 65 18.34 40.69 -25.11
CA PRO A 65 19.77 40.54 -24.87
C PRO A 65 20.10 39.59 -23.70
N HIS A 66 19.16 39.43 -22.77
CA HIS A 66 19.25 38.47 -21.66
C HIS A 66 19.30 36.99 -22.10
N LEU A 67 19.06 36.68 -23.38
CA LEU A 67 19.25 35.34 -23.94
C LEU A 67 20.73 34.97 -24.11
N LYS A 68 21.64 35.96 -24.15
CA LYS A 68 23.09 35.77 -24.29
C LYS A 68 23.78 35.42 -22.98
N GLU A 69 23.18 35.78 -21.85
CA GLU A 69 23.75 35.45 -20.55
C GLU A 69 23.68 33.93 -20.35
N PRO A 70 24.80 33.25 -20.03
CA PRO A 70 24.79 31.84 -19.66
C PRO A 70 24.00 31.72 -18.37
N ARG A 71 22.71 31.43 -18.51
CA ARG A 71 21.81 31.16 -17.39
C ARG A 71 21.62 29.65 -17.32
N GLU A 72 21.74 29.10 -16.12
CA GLU A 72 21.50 27.67 -15.89
C GLU A 72 20.01 27.38 -16.08
N PHE A 73 19.66 26.63 -17.12
CA PHE A 73 18.28 26.16 -17.36
C PHE A 73 18.14 24.69 -17.04
N VAL A 74 16.93 24.30 -16.67
CA VAL A 74 16.59 22.87 -16.59
C VAL A 74 16.25 22.37 -17.99
N GLU A 75 16.98 21.38 -18.49
CA GLU A 75 16.84 20.88 -19.87
C GLU A 75 15.78 19.77 -20.00
N GLY A 76 15.35 19.17 -18.88
CA GLY A 76 14.43 18.04 -18.89
C GLY A 76 13.51 17.97 -17.67
N GLY A 77 12.44 17.19 -17.79
CA GLY A 77 11.47 16.96 -16.72
C GLY A 77 10.46 18.10 -16.51
N LYS A 78 9.84 18.11 -15.33
CA LYS A 78 8.75 19.03 -14.94
C LYS A 78 9.11 20.52 -15.10
N HIS A 79 10.37 20.86 -14.92
CA HIS A 79 10.85 22.25 -14.92
C HIS A 79 11.58 22.64 -16.22
N ARG A 80 11.41 21.88 -17.31
CA ARG A 80 12.10 22.14 -18.58
C ARG A 80 11.91 23.59 -19.06
N GLY A 81 13.01 24.25 -19.40
CA GLY A 81 13.04 25.63 -19.90
C GLY A 81 12.96 26.71 -18.82
N ARG A 82 12.78 26.34 -17.54
CA ARG A 82 12.78 27.28 -16.42
C ARG A 82 14.21 27.63 -15.99
N LEU A 83 14.38 28.86 -15.51
CA LEU A 83 15.64 29.33 -14.95
C LEU A 83 15.89 28.69 -13.58
N LEU A 84 17.12 28.24 -13.34
CA LEU A 84 17.49 27.69 -12.04
C LEU A 84 17.34 28.74 -10.92
N SER A 85 17.58 30.02 -11.21
CA SER A 85 17.35 31.13 -10.29
C SER A 85 15.89 31.38 -9.93
N GLU A 86 14.96 31.11 -10.85
CA GLU A 86 13.52 31.18 -10.58
C GLU A 86 13.08 29.98 -9.74
N LEU A 87 13.56 28.78 -10.08
CA LEU A 87 13.26 27.55 -9.34
C LEU A 87 13.74 27.61 -7.90
N VAL A 88 14.84 28.28 -7.62
CA VAL A 88 15.32 28.51 -6.25
C VAL A 88 14.23 29.19 -5.38
N LYS A 89 13.40 30.06 -5.97
CA LYS A 89 12.29 30.74 -5.26
C LYS A 89 10.99 29.93 -5.28
N GLU A 90 10.68 29.33 -6.43
CA GLU A 90 9.39 28.69 -6.68
C GLU A 90 9.32 27.23 -6.23
N ASP A 91 10.43 26.49 -6.35
CA ASP A 91 10.54 25.07 -6.01
C ASP A 91 11.92 24.77 -5.38
N PRO A 92 12.18 25.26 -4.16
CA PRO A 92 13.44 24.99 -3.46
C PRO A 92 13.65 23.49 -3.18
N ALA A 93 12.58 22.68 -3.18
CA ALA A 93 12.68 21.24 -3.04
C ALA A 93 13.36 20.60 -4.26
N TYR A 94 12.99 21.00 -5.48
CA TYR A 94 13.66 20.55 -6.70
C TYR A 94 15.14 20.96 -6.75
N CYS A 95 15.47 22.19 -6.33
CA CYS A 95 16.87 22.62 -6.26
C CYS A 95 17.69 21.80 -5.25
N ARG A 96 17.10 21.44 -4.10
CA ARG A 96 17.73 20.51 -3.14
C ARG A 96 17.91 19.11 -3.73
N TRP A 97 16.92 18.62 -4.47
CA TRP A 97 17.04 17.35 -5.20
C TRP A 97 18.24 17.35 -6.15
N ILE A 98 18.49 18.44 -6.89
CA ILE A 98 19.68 18.61 -7.74
C ILE A 98 20.95 18.52 -6.89
N LEU A 99 21.02 19.25 -5.77
CA LEU A 99 22.19 19.26 -4.89
C LEU A 99 22.50 17.86 -4.35
N GLN A 100 21.48 17.11 -3.93
CA GLN A 100 21.63 15.75 -3.42
C GLN A 100 22.04 14.77 -4.51
N HIS A 101 21.38 14.79 -5.68
CA HIS A 101 21.69 13.87 -6.77
C HIS A 101 23.07 14.13 -7.37
N ALA A 102 23.57 15.37 -7.33
CA ALA A 102 24.92 15.69 -7.80
C ALA A 102 26.04 15.01 -6.99
N GLU A 103 25.76 14.57 -5.76
CA GLU A 103 26.72 13.88 -4.90
C GLU A 103 26.83 12.38 -5.21
N GLU A 104 25.93 11.84 -6.02
CA GLU A 104 26.00 10.46 -6.46
C GLU A 104 27.15 10.26 -7.46
N GLU A 105 27.84 9.13 -7.35
CA GLU A 105 28.97 8.79 -8.23
C GLU A 105 28.52 8.68 -9.71
N THR A 106 27.28 8.23 -9.92
CA THR A 106 26.62 8.09 -11.23
C THR A 106 25.96 9.37 -11.74
N ALA A 107 26.09 10.50 -11.04
CA ALA A 107 25.44 11.75 -11.44
C ALA A 107 25.98 12.27 -12.78
N LEU A 108 25.07 12.68 -13.67
CA LEU A 108 25.43 13.27 -14.96
C LEU A 108 26.19 14.59 -14.79
N PRO A 109 27.16 14.92 -15.67
CA PRO A 109 27.92 16.18 -15.60
C PRO A 109 27.05 17.43 -15.51
N VAL A 110 25.93 17.46 -16.24
CA VAL A 110 24.97 18.58 -16.24
C VAL A 110 24.31 18.80 -14.86
N ILE A 111 24.06 17.74 -14.10
CA ILE A 111 23.49 17.85 -12.74
C ILE A 111 24.54 18.43 -11.79
N ARG A 112 25.81 18.02 -11.95
CA ARG A 112 26.94 18.53 -11.14
C ARG A 112 27.22 20.01 -11.40
N GLU A 113 27.11 20.46 -12.63
CA GLU A 113 27.25 21.87 -13.01
C GLU A 113 26.15 22.73 -12.37
N LYS A 114 24.89 22.32 -12.51
CA LYS A 114 23.75 22.98 -11.85
C LYS A 114 23.89 23.02 -10.35
N ALA A 115 24.34 21.92 -9.74
CA ALA A 115 24.65 21.89 -8.32
C ALA A 115 25.77 22.87 -7.96
N ARG A 116 26.84 22.98 -8.75
CA ARG A 116 27.91 23.97 -8.53
C ARG A 116 27.34 25.40 -8.53
N TRP A 117 26.48 25.71 -9.50
CA TRP A 117 25.82 27.01 -9.57
C TRP A 117 24.94 27.27 -8.34
N LEU A 118 24.12 26.29 -7.94
CA LEU A 118 23.26 26.39 -6.75
C LEU A 118 24.08 26.59 -5.46
N LYS A 119 25.22 25.89 -5.34
CA LYS A 119 26.13 26.04 -4.20
C LYS A 119 26.72 27.45 -4.09
N GLN A 120 26.92 28.14 -5.22
CA GLN A 120 27.44 29.51 -5.27
C GLN A 120 26.36 30.57 -5.08
N ASN A 121 25.20 30.40 -5.72
CA ASN A 121 24.17 31.44 -5.83
C ASN A 121 23.02 31.28 -4.83
N ALA A 122 22.86 30.11 -4.22
CA ALA A 122 21.83 29.83 -3.24
C ALA A 122 22.37 28.99 -2.07
N PRO A 123 23.40 29.47 -1.35
CA PRO A 123 24.06 28.71 -0.27
C PRO A 123 23.10 28.32 0.86
N TYR A 124 22.06 29.13 1.10
CA TYR A 124 21.02 28.85 2.10
C TYR A 124 20.25 27.55 1.84
N LEU A 125 20.28 27.02 0.61
CA LEU A 125 19.70 25.70 0.30
C LEU A 125 20.44 24.55 0.99
N LYS A 126 21.69 24.74 1.43
CA LYS A 126 22.45 23.77 2.24
C LYS A 126 22.19 23.87 3.73
N GLU A 127 21.80 25.05 4.22
CA GLU A 127 21.81 25.37 5.66
C GLU A 127 20.49 25.06 6.36
N GLN A 128 19.41 24.82 5.60
CA GLN A 128 18.19 24.34 6.23
C GLN A 128 18.42 22.90 6.72
N PRO A 129 18.17 22.60 8.02
CA PRO A 129 18.20 21.24 8.51
C PRO A 129 17.25 20.44 7.63
N GLU A 130 17.81 19.54 6.83
CA GLU A 130 17.07 18.76 5.85
C GLU A 130 16.02 17.96 6.60
N VAL A 131 14.81 18.50 6.66
CA VAL A 131 13.63 17.69 6.92
C VAL A 131 13.48 16.87 5.65
N PRO A 132 13.71 15.55 5.70
CA PRO A 132 13.65 14.72 4.51
C PRO A 132 12.25 14.82 3.93
N VAL A 133 12.15 14.89 2.60
CA VAL A 133 10.88 14.62 1.93
C VAL A 133 10.73 13.10 1.89
N LEU A 134 9.55 12.60 2.26
CA LEU A 134 9.25 11.18 2.18
C LEU A 134 9.18 10.76 0.71
N GLU A 135 10.11 9.89 0.30
CA GLU A 135 10.12 9.29 -1.03
C GLU A 135 9.54 7.87 -0.96
N GLY A 136 8.38 7.69 -1.57
CA GLY A 136 7.62 6.43 -1.59
C GLY A 136 6.61 6.27 -0.46
N GLY A 137 5.63 5.37 -0.67
CA GLY A 137 4.60 5.05 0.31
C GLY A 137 3.42 6.04 0.35
N ARG A 138 2.63 5.97 1.43
CA ARG A 138 1.38 6.73 1.61
C ARG A 138 1.58 8.24 1.63
N HIS A 139 2.71 8.70 2.15
CA HIS A 139 3.03 10.11 2.38
C HIS A 139 4.09 10.65 1.41
N ASN A 140 4.17 10.06 0.21
CA ASN A 140 5.15 10.47 -0.80
C ASN A 140 5.05 11.97 -1.14
N GLY A 141 6.19 12.66 -1.14
CA GLY A 141 6.31 14.08 -1.43
C GLY A 141 6.00 15.02 -0.25
N ARG A 142 5.64 14.50 0.92
CA ARG A 142 5.44 15.32 2.13
C ARG A 142 6.73 15.46 2.93
N LEU A 143 6.86 16.57 3.65
CA LEU A 143 7.97 16.76 4.59
C LEU A 143 7.77 15.82 5.78
N LEU A 144 8.84 15.17 6.20
CA LEU A 144 8.79 14.21 7.30
C LEU A 144 8.31 14.85 8.61
N SER A 145 8.60 16.14 8.84
CA SER A 145 8.10 16.91 9.98
C SER A 145 6.58 17.09 9.96
N GLU A 146 5.98 17.32 8.79
CA GLU A 146 4.52 17.40 8.63
C GLU A 146 3.89 16.04 8.89
N VAL A 147 4.52 14.96 8.44
CA VAL A 147 4.02 13.59 8.65
C VAL A 147 4.10 13.18 10.12
N VAL A 148 5.12 13.63 10.86
CA VAL A 148 5.19 13.39 12.32
C VAL A 148 3.97 13.95 13.04
N VAL A 149 3.50 15.14 12.64
CA VAL A 149 2.30 15.76 13.24
C VAL A 149 1.01 15.13 12.72
N ALA A 150 0.95 14.86 11.41
CA ALA A 150 -0.29 14.41 10.77
C ALA A 150 -0.57 12.90 10.92
N ASP A 151 0.47 12.07 11.04
CA ASP A 151 0.37 10.60 11.10
C ASP A 151 1.55 10.00 11.89
N PRO A 152 1.61 10.23 13.22
CA PRO A 152 2.69 9.71 14.06
C PRO A 152 2.77 8.18 14.03
N SER A 153 1.64 7.50 13.84
CA SER A 153 1.56 6.03 13.74
C SER A 153 2.30 5.50 12.50
N TYR A 154 2.21 6.18 11.35
CA TYR A 154 3.04 5.85 10.19
C TYR A 154 4.53 6.04 10.47
N CYS A 155 4.92 7.12 11.15
CA CYS A 155 6.32 7.34 11.52
C CYS A 155 6.85 6.26 12.46
N ARG A 156 6.07 5.81 13.45
CA ARG A 156 6.43 4.67 14.32
C ARG A 156 6.60 3.39 13.52
N TRP A 157 5.65 3.07 12.65
CA TRP A 157 5.74 1.91 11.75
C TRP A 157 7.00 1.97 10.88
N LEU A 158 7.32 3.15 10.33
CA LEU A 158 8.49 3.36 9.49
C LEU A 158 9.81 3.14 10.24
N ILE A 159 9.89 3.58 11.50
CA ILE A 159 11.03 3.31 12.39
C ILE A 159 11.17 1.78 12.58
N GLY A 160 10.09 1.11 12.97
CA GLY A 160 10.11 -0.34 13.22
C GLY A 160 10.49 -1.17 11.98
N GLU A 161 9.91 -0.89 10.81
CA GLU A 161 10.26 -1.62 9.58
C GLU A 161 11.70 -1.37 9.12
N ALA A 162 12.26 -0.18 9.41
CA ALA A 162 13.66 0.12 9.12
C ALA A 162 14.61 -0.68 10.01
N GLU A 163 14.25 -0.92 11.27
CA GLU A 163 15.03 -1.78 12.20
C GLU A 163 15.02 -3.24 11.76
N VAL A 164 13.90 -3.73 11.20
CA VAL A 164 13.80 -5.09 10.61
C VAL A 164 14.50 -5.18 9.24
N GLY A 165 14.94 -4.06 8.66
CA GLY A 165 15.66 -4.03 7.39
C GLY A 165 14.81 -4.31 6.15
N ARG A 166 13.47 -4.19 6.25
CA ARG A 166 12.52 -4.47 5.15
C ARG A 166 12.22 -3.26 4.27
N THR A 167 12.70 -2.08 4.64
CA THR A 167 12.41 -0.82 3.94
C THR A 167 13.46 -0.45 2.89
N SER A 168 13.02 0.32 1.89
CA SER A 168 13.90 0.88 0.86
C SER A 168 14.98 1.79 1.47
N ARG A 169 16.06 2.05 0.72
CA ARG A 169 17.15 2.94 1.17
C ARG A 169 16.63 4.33 1.59
N CYS A 170 15.68 4.91 0.84
CA CYS A 170 15.11 6.23 1.15
C CYS A 170 14.31 6.21 2.46
N LEU A 171 13.50 5.17 2.68
CA LEU A 171 12.72 5.00 3.90
C LEU A 171 13.60 4.76 5.14
N ARG A 172 14.75 4.07 4.99
CA ARG A 172 15.75 3.95 6.06
C ARG A 172 16.37 5.29 6.45
N LYS A 173 16.68 6.17 5.48
CA LYS A 173 17.16 7.53 5.77
C LYS A 173 16.11 8.32 6.55
N ALA A 174 14.84 8.26 6.13
CA ALA A 174 13.73 8.89 6.85
C ALA A 174 13.58 8.35 8.28
N ALA A 175 13.63 7.02 8.48
CA ALA A 175 13.59 6.41 9.80
C ALA A 175 14.77 6.85 10.70
N GLY A 176 15.98 6.98 10.13
CA GLY A 176 17.14 7.51 10.84
C GLY A 176 16.96 8.96 11.28
N TRP A 177 16.36 9.79 10.42
CA TRP A 177 16.00 11.16 10.78
C TRP A 177 14.95 11.20 11.90
N LEU A 178 13.88 10.42 11.79
CA LEU A 178 12.84 10.31 12.83
C LEU A 178 13.44 9.87 14.16
N SER A 179 14.34 8.90 14.14
CA SER A 179 15.03 8.40 15.33
C SER A 179 15.83 9.49 16.04
N LYS A 180 16.44 10.40 15.28
CA LYS A 180 17.29 11.48 15.81
C LYS A 180 16.48 12.70 16.25
N HIS A 181 15.43 13.06 15.50
CA HIS A 181 14.70 14.33 15.65
C HIS A 181 13.33 14.19 16.31
N ALA A 182 12.78 12.98 16.37
CA ALA A 182 11.51 12.67 17.02
C ALA A 182 11.66 11.44 17.95
N PRO A 183 12.54 11.49 18.97
CA PRO A 183 12.80 10.35 19.85
C PRO A 183 11.55 9.89 20.63
N HIS A 184 10.57 10.77 20.84
CA HIS A 184 9.28 10.42 21.45
C HIS A 184 8.48 9.39 20.63
N LEU A 185 8.79 9.20 19.34
CA LEU A 185 8.19 8.16 18.51
C LEU A 185 8.80 6.77 18.76
N LYS A 186 9.97 6.69 19.41
CA LYS A 186 10.61 5.42 19.78
C LYS A 186 10.16 4.86 21.13
N ALA A 187 9.51 5.67 21.96
CA ALA A 187 9.08 5.21 23.27
C ALA A 187 8.13 4.01 23.10
N GLU A 188 8.55 2.86 23.60
CA GLU A 188 7.88 1.55 23.53
C GLU A 188 6.60 1.48 24.37
N ASP A 189 6.02 2.61 24.75
CA ASP A 189 4.79 2.62 25.51
C ASP A 189 3.67 2.11 24.58
N GLY A 190 3.27 0.86 24.77
CA GLY A 190 1.94 0.36 24.44
C GLY A 190 1.48 0.40 22.98
N ALA A 191 2.35 0.36 21.98
CA ALA A 191 1.91 0.14 20.60
C ALA A 191 1.37 -1.29 20.43
N TRP A 192 0.08 -1.40 20.11
CA TRP A 192 -0.63 -2.68 20.02
C TRP A 192 -0.13 -3.50 18.83
N VAL A 193 0.19 -4.78 19.05
CA VAL A 193 0.91 -5.61 18.05
C VAL A 193 -0.03 -6.45 17.16
N GLY A 194 -1.31 -6.57 17.51
CA GLY A 194 -2.24 -7.54 16.90
C GLY A 194 -3.55 -6.96 16.32
N GLY A 195 -4.09 -7.61 15.28
CA GLY A 195 -5.42 -7.34 14.75
C GLY A 195 -5.58 -6.01 13.99
N ASN A 196 -6.84 -5.54 13.90
CA ASN A 196 -7.20 -4.29 13.19
C ASN A 196 -6.59 -3.02 13.80
N TYR A 197 -6.01 -3.13 14.99
CA TYR A 197 -5.42 -2.03 15.76
C TYR A 197 -3.89 -2.07 15.80
N ARG A 198 -3.26 -2.90 14.96
CA ARG A 198 -1.79 -2.99 14.88
C ARG A 198 -1.16 -1.61 14.65
N GLY A 199 -0.21 -1.24 15.51
CA GLY A 199 0.54 0.01 15.45
C GLY A 199 -0.18 1.23 16.08
N ARG A 200 -1.40 1.06 16.62
CA ARG A 200 -2.06 2.10 17.42
C ARG A 200 -1.60 2.03 18.87
N HIS A 201 -1.54 3.18 19.53
CA HIS A 201 -1.22 3.23 20.94
C HIS A 201 -2.42 2.78 21.77
N ILE A 202 -2.19 2.07 22.87
CA ILE A 202 -3.29 1.56 23.71
C ILE A 202 -4.20 2.67 24.25
N SER A 203 -3.67 3.88 24.50
CA SER A 203 -4.48 5.02 24.94
C SER A 203 -5.42 5.56 23.85
N GLU A 204 -5.00 5.51 22.58
CA GLU A 204 -5.87 5.84 21.44
C GLU A 204 -6.99 4.80 21.34
N LEU A 205 -6.62 3.51 21.48
CA LEU A 205 -7.55 2.40 21.41
C LEU A 205 -8.62 2.46 22.52
N VAL A 206 -8.23 2.80 23.75
CA VAL A 206 -9.16 2.97 24.87
C VAL A 206 -10.17 4.08 24.59
N THR A 207 -9.77 5.12 23.84
CA THR A 207 -10.64 6.25 23.51
C THR A 207 -11.55 5.95 22.33
N GLU A 208 -11.01 5.34 21.26
CA GLU A 208 -11.72 5.11 20.00
C GLU A 208 -12.59 3.84 20.03
N ASP A 209 -12.13 2.78 20.69
CA ASP A 209 -12.85 1.50 20.81
C ASP A 209 -12.69 0.89 22.21
N PRO A 210 -13.32 1.50 23.23
CA PRO A 210 -13.31 0.96 24.58
C PRO A 210 -13.94 -0.44 24.65
N ALA A 211 -14.83 -0.80 23.72
CA ALA A 211 -15.45 -2.13 23.67
C ALA A 211 -14.42 -3.20 23.29
N TYR A 212 -13.52 -2.92 22.34
CA TYR A 212 -12.41 -3.81 22.03
C TYR A 212 -11.42 -3.94 23.19
N CYS A 213 -11.08 -2.84 23.88
CA CYS A 213 -10.26 -2.91 25.09
C CYS A 213 -10.92 -3.76 26.19
N GLN A 214 -12.23 -3.62 26.40
CA GLN A 214 -12.98 -4.46 27.33
C GLN A 214 -13.03 -5.92 26.89
N TRP A 215 -13.13 -6.19 25.59
CA TRP A 215 -13.05 -7.54 25.03
C TRP A 215 -11.66 -8.15 25.31
N VAL A 216 -10.58 -7.42 25.05
CA VAL A 216 -9.21 -7.84 25.37
C VAL A 216 -9.09 -8.18 26.86
N LEU A 217 -9.57 -7.30 27.74
CA LEU A 217 -9.52 -7.52 29.19
C LEU A 217 -10.38 -8.70 29.65
N ARG A 218 -11.50 -8.95 28.97
CA ARG A 218 -12.38 -10.10 29.23
C ARG A 218 -11.72 -11.40 28.79
N VAL A 219 -11.19 -11.43 27.57
CA VAL A 219 -10.43 -12.57 27.02
C VAL A 219 -9.17 -12.86 27.84
N ALA A 220 -8.53 -11.84 28.41
CA ALA A 220 -7.42 -12.00 29.33
C ALA A 220 -7.84 -12.61 30.68
N LYS A 221 -9.07 -12.39 31.14
CA LYS A 221 -9.62 -12.94 32.40
C LYS A 221 -10.21 -14.36 32.24
N GLU A 222 -10.59 -14.76 31.04
CA GLU A 222 -11.15 -16.09 30.73
C GLU A 222 -10.06 -17.19 30.59
N GLU A 223 -9.01 -17.13 31.41
CA GLU A 223 -7.75 -17.90 31.29
C GLU A 223 -7.87 -19.44 31.21
N ASP A 224 -9.02 -20.03 31.56
CA ASP A 224 -9.23 -21.48 31.46
C ASP A 224 -9.75 -21.98 30.09
N ALA A 225 -10.25 -21.10 29.21
CA ALA A 225 -10.68 -21.49 27.86
C ALA A 225 -9.55 -21.39 26.82
N SER A 226 -8.42 -20.80 27.20
CA SER A 226 -7.49 -20.20 26.24
C SER A 226 -6.16 -20.92 26.10
N SER A 227 -5.79 -21.86 26.97
CA SER A 227 -4.51 -22.58 26.86
C SER A 227 -4.46 -23.54 25.66
N ALA A 228 -5.60 -24.08 25.20
CA ALA A 228 -5.65 -24.93 24.01
C ALA A 228 -5.74 -24.14 22.68
N ILE A 229 -6.09 -22.86 22.73
CA ILE A 229 -6.30 -22.02 21.53
C ILE A 229 -5.19 -20.95 21.35
N ARG A 230 -4.49 -20.54 22.42
CA ARG A 230 -3.45 -19.49 22.35
C ARG A 230 -2.17 -19.89 21.63
N ASP A 231 -1.85 -21.18 21.54
CA ASP A 231 -0.56 -21.62 20.98
C ASP A 231 -0.60 -21.99 19.50
N GLN A 232 -1.77 -21.96 18.86
CA GLN A 232 -1.90 -22.20 17.42
C GLN A 232 -2.56 -20.99 16.77
N GLU A 233 -1.75 -20.00 16.41
CA GLU A 233 -2.16 -18.98 15.43
C GLU A 233 -2.69 -19.71 14.20
N ILE A 234 -4.02 -19.70 14.02
CA ILE A 234 -4.62 -20.34 12.86
C ILE A 234 -4.25 -19.52 11.64
N PRO A 235 -3.50 -20.09 10.68
CA PRO A 235 -3.07 -19.34 9.54
C PRO A 235 -4.26 -18.93 8.70
N VAL A 236 -4.20 -17.70 8.20
CA VAL A 236 -5.09 -17.21 7.14
C VAL A 236 -4.39 -17.35 5.80
N VAL A 237 -5.13 -17.66 4.75
CA VAL A 237 -4.54 -17.75 3.40
C VAL A 237 -3.98 -16.39 2.99
N ASN A 238 -2.65 -16.29 2.88
CA ASN A 238 -1.96 -15.07 2.45
C ASN A 238 -1.62 -15.04 0.95
N VAL A 239 -2.21 -15.96 0.19
CA VAL A 239 -2.04 -16.05 -1.27
C VAL A 239 -3.11 -15.21 -1.95
N ARG A 240 -2.76 -14.54 -3.06
CA ARG A 240 -3.76 -13.87 -3.93
C ARG A 240 -4.73 -14.89 -4.49
N GLY A 241 -6.04 -14.61 -4.39
CA GLY A 241 -7.08 -15.47 -4.97
C GLY A 241 -8.37 -15.44 -4.18
N ARG A 242 -9.27 -16.37 -4.51
CA ARG A 242 -10.61 -16.49 -3.91
C ARG A 242 -10.59 -16.69 -2.40
N HIS A 243 -9.53 -17.29 -1.87
CA HIS A 243 -9.44 -17.66 -0.45
C HIS A 243 -8.62 -16.70 0.41
N ARG A 244 -8.11 -15.59 -0.16
CA ARG A 244 -7.27 -14.63 0.57
C ARG A 244 -7.97 -14.11 1.83
N GLY A 245 -7.28 -14.19 2.97
CA GLY A 245 -7.75 -13.70 4.27
C GLY A 245 -8.76 -14.62 4.96
N ILE A 246 -9.02 -15.82 4.42
CA ILE A 246 -9.90 -16.82 5.03
C ILE A 246 -9.05 -17.73 5.92
N PRO A 247 -9.52 -18.09 7.14
CA PRO A 247 -8.87 -19.10 7.97
C PRO A 247 -8.70 -20.43 7.22
N LEU A 248 -7.51 -21.03 7.29
CA LEU A 248 -7.20 -22.25 6.55
C LEU A 248 -8.14 -23.44 6.88
N PRO A 249 -8.55 -23.69 8.14
CA PRO A 249 -9.57 -24.72 8.45
C PRO A 249 -10.91 -24.50 7.73
N GLN A 250 -11.31 -23.24 7.55
CA GLN A 250 -12.53 -22.91 6.83
C GLN A 250 -12.38 -23.21 5.34
N VAL A 251 -11.19 -23.00 4.76
CA VAL A 251 -10.92 -23.36 3.37
C VAL A 251 -10.96 -24.87 3.18
N VAL A 252 -10.46 -25.67 4.15
CA VAL A 252 -10.62 -27.14 4.12
C VAL A 252 -12.10 -27.53 4.07
N ALA A 253 -12.95 -26.89 4.87
CA ALA A 253 -14.38 -27.16 4.86
C ALA A 253 -15.09 -26.67 3.60
N GLU A 254 -14.72 -25.50 3.06
CA GLU A 254 -15.37 -24.89 1.90
C GLU A 254 -14.88 -25.45 0.56
N ASP A 255 -13.60 -25.72 0.41
CA ASP A 255 -12.96 -26.02 -0.87
C ASP A 255 -11.74 -26.94 -0.67
N PRO A 256 -11.97 -28.22 -0.30
CA PRO A 256 -10.89 -29.16 -0.05
C PRO A 256 -10.06 -29.45 -1.31
N HIS A 257 -10.64 -29.27 -2.52
CA HIS A 257 -9.92 -29.32 -3.79
C HIS A 257 -8.81 -28.27 -3.90
N TRP A 258 -9.06 -27.05 -3.42
CA TRP A 258 -8.00 -26.04 -3.35
C TRP A 258 -6.89 -26.48 -2.40
N CYS A 259 -7.22 -27.09 -1.26
CA CYS A 259 -6.22 -27.60 -0.33
C CYS A 259 -5.38 -28.74 -0.94
N LEU A 260 -6.01 -29.67 -1.66
CA LEU A 260 -5.30 -30.70 -2.44
C LEU A 260 -4.39 -30.07 -3.51
N PHE A 261 -4.86 -29.04 -4.20
CA PHE A 261 -4.03 -28.29 -5.15
C PHE A 261 -2.78 -27.72 -4.47
N VAL A 262 -2.93 -27.13 -3.27
CA VAL A 262 -1.80 -26.60 -2.48
C VAL A 262 -0.84 -27.71 -2.06
N LEU A 263 -1.36 -28.84 -1.57
CA LEU A 263 -0.55 -29.99 -1.14
C LEU A 263 0.24 -30.62 -2.29
N ASN A 264 -0.32 -30.62 -3.51
CA ASN A 264 0.29 -31.21 -4.71
C ASN A 264 1.29 -30.29 -5.43
N GLN A 265 1.52 -29.06 -4.96
CA GLN A 265 2.57 -28.20 -5.52
C GLN A 265 3.95 -28.72 -5.11
N ASN A 266 4.48 -29.71 -5.82
CA ASN A 266 5.75 -30.38 -5.47
C ASN A 266 7.01 -29.62 -5.91
N GLU A 267 6.89 -28.51 -6.66
CA GLU A 267 8.06 -27.78 -7.17
C GLU A 267 8.32 -26.47 -6.43
N PRO A 268 9.42 -26.36 -5.65
CA PRO A 268 9.84 -25.12 -4.98
C PRO A 268 9.99 -23.92 -5.94
N ALA A 269 10.25 -24.18 -7.23
CA ALA A 269 10.38 -23.15 -8.25
C ALA A 269 9.07 -22.39 -8.52
N GLN A 270 7.91 -23.01 -8.29
CA GLN A 270 6.60 -22.38 -8.42
C GLN A 270 6.14 -21.68 -7.13
N TRP A 271 6.85 -21.90 -6.01
CA TRP A 271 6.55 -21.35 -4.69
C TRP A 271 7.04 -19.91 -4.50
N GLN A 272 7.03 -19.10 -5.56
CA GLN A 272 7.42 -17.69 -5.46
C GLN A 272 6.55 -16.88 -4.47
N LEU A 273 5.44 -17.45 -4.01
CA LEU A 273 4.59 -16.90 -2.96
C LEU A 273 4.74 -17.74 -1.68
N ARG A 274 5.50 -17.22 -0.70
CA ARG A 274 5.68 -17.81 0.65
C ARG A 274 4.38 -18.33 1.27
N GLY A 275 3.24 -17.68 0.99
CA GLY A 275 1.94 -18.06 1.55
C GLY A 275 1.42 -19.46 1.18
N PHE A 276 1.89 -20.08 0.08
CA PHE A 276 1.53 -21.47 -0.22
C PHE A 276 2.30 -22.47 0.66
N ALA A 277 3.53 -22.15 1.04
CA ALA A 277 4.35 -22.98 1.92
C ALA A 277 3.72 -23.11 3.30
N ASP A 278 3.42 -21.97 3.91
CA ASP A 278 2.81 -21.89 5.23
C ASP A 278 1.46 -22.62 5.26
N ALA A 279 0.69 -22.53 4.16
CA ALA A 279 -0.57 -23.25 4.02
C ALA A 279 -0.38 -24.77 3.91
N ALA A 280 0.56 -25.22 3.06
CA ALA A 280 0.84 -26.64 2.89
C ALA A 280 1.33 -27.29 4.20
N ASP A 281 2.21 -26.61 4.94
CA ASP A 281 2.75 -27.11 6.20
C ASP A 281 1.66 -27.23 7.27
N TRP A 282 0.78 -26.23 7.38
CA TRP A 282 -0.35 -26.33 8.29
C TRP A 282 -1.32 -27.45 7.90
N LEU A 283 -1.63 -27.61 6.60
CA LEU A 283 -2.52 -28.67 6.10
C LEU A 283 -1.97 -30.06 6.43
N ARG A 284 -0.67 -30.31 6.24
CA ARG A 284 -0.04 -31.59 6.60
C ARG A 284 -0.10 -31.88 8.10
N GLY A 285 -0.03 -30.84 8.94
CA GLY A 285 -0.07 -31.00 10.40
C GLY A 285 -1.48 -31.12 11.00
N ASN A 286 -2.50 -30.57 10.34
CA ASN A 286 -3.83 -30.38 10.94
C ASN A 286 -5.00 -30.97 10.14
N ALA A 287 -4.75 -31.37 8.90
CA ALA A 287 -5.71 -32.03 8.00
C ALA A 287 -4.95 -33.09 7.17
N ASN A 288 -4.19 -33.95 7.85
CA ASN A 288 -3.33 -34.96 7.22
C ASN A 288 -4.13 -35.97 6.40
N GLU A 289 -5.42 -36.13 6.68
CA GLU A 289 -6.35 -36.96 5.90
C GLU A 289 -6.46 -36.48 4.44
N LEU A 290 -6.20 -35.20 4.16
CA LEU A 290 -6.16 -34.68 2.78
C LEU A 290 -4.98 -35.23 1.99
N VAL A 291 -3.90 -35.70 2.62
CA VAL A 291 -2.70 -36.16 1.91
C VAL A 291 -2.98 -37.48 1.17
N ASP A 292 -3.81 -38.34 1.76
CA ASP A 292 -4.07 -39.70 1.27
C ASP A 292 -5.40 -39.81 0.49
N VAL A 293 -6.23 -38.76 0.50
CA VAL A 293 -7.53 -38.77 -0.18
C VAL A 293 -7.38 -38.63 -1.68
N ASN A 294 -8.08 -39.50 -2.42
CA ASN A 294 -8.23 -39.36 -3.86
C ASN A 294 -8.99 -38.06 -4.17
N ARG A 295 -8.45 -37.25 -5.09
CA ARG A 295 -9.06 -35.99 -5.51
C ARG A 295 -10.51 -36.14 -5.98
N ASP A 296 -10.86 -37.29 -6.57
CA ASP A 296 -12.21 -37.53 -7.09
C ASP A 296 -13.17 -38.13 -6.04
N ASP A 297 -12.70 -38.40 -4.81
CA ASP A 297 -13.51 -38.92 -3.72
C ASP A 297 -14.23 -37.78 -2.95
N GLU A 298 -15.31 -37.29 -3.56
CA GLU A 298 -16.14 -36.22 -2.99
C GLU A 298 -16.72 -36.56 -1.60
N ALA A 299 -16.94 -37.85 -1.31
CA ALA A 299 -17.47 -38.28 -0.01
C ALA A 299 -16.41 -38.10 1.08
N ALA A 300 -15.19 -38.60 0.84
CA ALA A 300 -14.08 -38.41 1.78
C ALA A 300 -13.75 -36.92 1.99
N LEU A 301 -13.75 -36.13 0.93
CA LEU A 301 -13.54 -34.68 1.02
C LEU A 301 -14.64 -33.97 1.85
N ALA A 302 -15.89 -34.41 1.72
CA ALA A 302 -17.00 -33.90 2.53
C ALA A 302 -16.87 -34.27 4.02
N GLU A 303 -16.42 -35.49 4.31
CA GLU A 303 -16.15 -35.95 5.69
C GLU A 303 -15.04 -35.14 6.35
N ILE A 304 -13.92 -34.92 5.65
CA ILE A 304 -12.82 -34.07 6.13
C ILE A 304 -13.31 -32.64 6.41
N GLY A 305 -14.10 -32.08 5.49
CA GLY A 305 -14.67 -30.74 5.66
C GLY A 305 -15.60 -30.65 6.87
N GLN A 306 -16.39 -31.69 7.12
CA GLN A 306 -17.27 -31.78 8.28
C GLN A 306 -16.48 -31.94 9.59
N ALA A 307 -15.42 -32.74 9.61
CA ALA A 307 -14.53 -32.86 10.76
C ALA A 307 -13.86 -31.51 11.09
N CYS A 308 -13.42 -30.77 10.07
CA CYS A 308 -12.90 -29.41 10.24
C CYS A 308 -13.95 -28.44 10.82
N LEU A 309 -15.20 -28.52 10.36
CA LEU A 309 -16.29 -27.70 10.91
C LEU A 309 -16.55 -28.03 12.39
N GLN A 310 -16.53 -29.30 12.77
CA GLN A 310 -16.74 -29.70 14.16
C GLN A 310 -15.62 -29.18 15.07
N ARG A 311 -14.36 -29.28 14.62
CA ARG A 311 -13.19 -28.88 15.41
C ARG A 311 -12.99 -27.38 15.47
N TYR A 312 -13.23 -26.67 14.37
CA TYR A 312 -12.82 -25.27 14.19
C TYR A 312 -13.96 -24.31 13.83
N GLY A 313 -15.20 -24.80 13.75
CA GLY A 313 -16.33 -24.04 13.20
C GLY A 313 -16.62 -22.71 13.90
N GLY A 314 -16.30 -22.58 15.19
CA GLY A 314 -16.46 -21.32 15.92
C GLY A 314 -15.61 -20.16 15.37
N MET A 315 -14.48 -20.47 14.72
CA MET A 315 -13.54 -19.49 14.16
C MET A 315 -13.77 -19.21 12.68
N PHE A 316 -14.67 -19.95 12.03
CA PHE A 316 -15.00 -19.70 10.63
C PHE A 316 -15.62 -18.31 10.51
N THR A 317 -15.33 -17.60 9.44
CA THR A 317 -15.81 -16.25 9.20
C THR A 317 -16.93 -16.25 8.16
N VAL A 318 -17.93 -15.39 8.37
CA VAL A 318 -18.98 -15.16 7.37
C VAL A 318 -18.38 -14.38 6.19
N ARG A 319 -18.47 -14.92 4.99
CA ARG A 319 -17.82 -14.33 3.80
C ARG A 319 -18.65 -13.21 3.14
N ASN A 320 -19.97 -13.30 3.27
CA ASN A 320 -20.92 -12.45 2.54
C ASN A 320 -22.03 -11.93 3.45
N GLY A 321 -22.63 -10.80 3.07
CA GLY A 321 -23.79 -10.22 3.76
C GLY A 321 -23.44 -9.32 4.95
N LYS A 322 -24.45 -9.05 5.79
CA LYS A 322 -24.39 -8.06 6.88
C LYS A 322 -23.29 -8.34 7.91
N PHE A 323 -22.98 -9.60 8.16
CA PHE A 323 -22.02 -10.03 9.17
C PHE A 323 -20.67 -10.43 8.58
N ARG A 324 -20.30 -9.90 7.40
CA ARG A 324 -19.05 -10.22 6.74
C ARG A 324 -17.84 -10.05 7.68
N MET A 325 -16.93 -11.02 7.66
CA MET A 325 -15.73 -11.16 8.51
C MET A 325 -16.00 -11.42 10.01
N ARG A 326 -17.25 -11.48 10.47
CA ARG A 326 -17.55 -11.94 11.84
C ARG A 326 -17.44 -13.46 11.92
N SER A 327 -17.01 -13.98 13.07
CA SER A 327 -16.92 -15.42 13.28
C SER A 327 -18.31 -16.05 13.38
N PHE A 328 -18.44 -17.34 13.04
CA PHE A 328 -19.68 -18.07 13.14
C PHE A 328 -20.18 -18.06 14.59
N GLN A 329 -19.30 -18.23 15.56
CA GLN A 329 -19.65 -18.14 16.98
C GLN A 329 -20.31 -16.79 17.29
N THR A 330 -19.64 -15.67 16.97
CA THR A 330 -20.18 -14.32 17.20
C THR A 330 -21.52 -14.13 16.52
N VAL A 331 -21.68 -14.57 15.26
CA VAL A 331 -22.95 -14.40 14.54
C VAL A 331 -24.07 -15.26 15.14
N THR A 332 -23.77 -16.48 15.58
CA THR A 332 -24.78 -17.34 16.24
C THR A 332 -25.21 -16.81 17.60
N GLU A 333 -24.32 -16.13 18.32
CA GLU A 333 -24.59 -15.57 19.66
C GLU A 333 -25.27 -14.19 19.57
N GLU A 334 -24.78 -13.29 18.71
CA GLU A 334 -25.28 -11.91 18.61
C GLU A 334 -26.50 -11.78 17.69
N ALA A 335 -26.70 -12.70 16.73
CA ALA A 335 -27.73 -12.56 15.70
C ALA A 335 -28.38 -13.91 15.30
N PRO A 336 -28.99 -14.66 16.24
CA PRO A 336 -29.62 -15.96 15.94
C PRO A 336 -30.71 -15.86 14.85
N GLY A 337 -31.50 -14.79 14.83
CA GLY A 337 -32.51 -14.57 13.79
C GLY A 337 -31.95 -14.43 12.37
N TYR A 338 -30.69 -13.96 12.22
CA TYR A 338 -30.02 -13.96 10.91
C TYR A 338 -29.68 -15.39 10.47
N VAL A 339 -29.28 -16.24 11.41
CA VAL A 339 -28.95 -17.65 11.13
C VAL A 339 -30.21 -18.45 10.79
N GLU A 340 -31.32 -18.21 11.50
CA GLU A 340 -32.62 -18.78 11.16
C GLU A 340 -33.10 -18.36 9.76
N TRP A 341 -32.93 -17.07 9.42
CA TRP A 341 -33.21 -16.59 8.07
C TRP A 341 -32.35 -17.31 7.02
N ILE A 342 -31.06 -17.54 7.29
CA ILE A 342 -30.19 -18.35 6.41
C ILE A 342 -30.72 -19.78 6.28
N GLN A 343 -31.09 -20.43 7.38
CA GLN A 343 -31.63 -21.79 7.36
C GLN A 343 -32.92 -21.88 6.52
N GLN A 344 -33.84 -20.93 6.70
CA GLN A 344 -35.06 -20.86 5.91
C GLN A 344 -34.75 -20.64 4.42
N ARG A 345 -33.77 -19.78 4.11
CA ARG A 345 -33.33 -19.54 2.73
C ARG A 345 -32.73 -20.79 2.10
N ILE A 346 -31.92 -21.56 2.82
CA ILE A 346 -31.38 -22.85 2.35
C ILE A 346 -32.50 -23.86 2.12
N LYS A 347 -33.49 -23.93 3.01
CA LYS A 347 -34.66 -24.80 2.86
C LYS A 347 -35.49 -24.44 1.62
N ASN A 348 -35.76 -23.15 1.40
CA ASN A 348 -36.49 -22.68 0.24
C ASN A 348 -35.71 -22.90 -1.07
N ALA A 349 -34.38 -22.77 -1.02
CA ALA A 349 -33.49 -23.04 -2.13
C ALA A 349 -33.54 -24.49 -2.61
N SER A 350 -33.49 -25.44 -1.66
CA SER A 350 -33.60 -26.86 -1.99
C SER A 350 -34.93 -27.25 -2.62
N ALA A 351 -35.98 -26.43 -2.48
CA ALA A 351 -37.28 -26.64 -3.10
C ALA A 351 -37.38 -26.07 -4.52
N MET A 352 -36.45 -25.21 -4.94
CA MET A 352 -36.40 -24.63 -6.28
C MET A 352 -35.27 -25.28 -7.07
N GLU A 353 -35.60 -26.23 -7.95
CA GLU A 353 -34.64 -26.84 -8.87
C GLU A 353 -33.88 -25.75 -9.65
N GLY A 354 -32.56 -25.73 -9.52
CA GLY A 354 -31.66 -24.83 -10.26
C GLY A 354 -31.22 -23.55 -9.55
N ALA A 355 -31.74 -23.24 -8.35
CA ALA A 355 -31.28 -22.06 -7.63
C ALA A 355 -29.96 -22.35 -6.88
N GLN A 356 -28.83 -21.80 -7.35
CA GLN A 356 -27.55 -21.74 -6.62
C GLN A 356 -27.65 -20.79 -5.42
N LEU A 357 -28.52 -21.13 -4.47
CA LEU A 357 -28.91 -20.26 -3.38
C LEU A 357 -28.03 -20.53 -2.16
N GLY A 358 -26.87 -19.87 -2.18
CA GLY A 358 -26.02 -19.71 -1.00
C GLY A 358 -24.61 -20.20 -1.25
N THR A 359 -23.64 -19.35 -0.91
CA THR A 359 -22.25 -19.79 -0.81
C THR A 359 -22.15 -20.91 0.23
N LYS A 360 -21.34 -21.95 -0.03
CA LYS A 360 -21.05 -23.05 0.92
C LYS A 360 -20.79 -22.58 2.36
N ASN A 361 -20.21 -21.39 2.52
CA ASN A 361 -20.10 -20.65 3.79
C ASN A 361 -21.41 -20.55 4.61
N PHE A 362 -22.55 -20.27 3.99
CA PHE A 362 -23.85 -20.19 4.67
C PHE A 362 -24.38 -21.58 5.09
N GLN A 363 -24.11 -22.62 4.29
CA GLN A 363 -24.43 -23.99 4.66
C GLN A 363 -23.63 -24.42 5.89
N LEU A 364 -22.34 -24.06 5.94
CA LEU A 364 -21.47 -24.31 7.09
C LEU A 364 -21.93 -23.53 8.33
N LEU A 365 -22.33 -22.26 8.19
CA LEU A 365 -22.88 -21.47 9.32
C LEU A 365 -24.15 -22.10 9.88
N ALA A 366 -25.08 -22.51 9.00
CA ALA A 366 -26.31 -23.19 9.41
C ALA A 366 -26.03 -24.57 10.05
N ALA A 367 -25.02 -25.30 9.57
CA ALA A 367 -24.58 -26.57 10.15
C ALA A 367 -23.97 -26.38 11.54
N TYR A 368 -23.07 -25.39 11.70
CA TYR A 368 -22.48 -25.02 13.00
C TYR A 368 -23.55 -24.64 14.02
N TYR A 369 -24.53 -23.83 13.63
CA TYR A 369 -25.64 -23.45 14.52
C TYR A 369 -26.47 -24.65 14.97
N ARG A 370 -26.77 -25.60 14.08
CA ARG A 370 -27.47 -26.85 14.44
C ARG A 370 -26.66 -27.70 15.43
N GLN A 371 -25.35 -27.81 15.24
CA GLN A 371 -24.47 -28.55 16.15
C GLN A 371 -24.50 -27.96 17.57
N ARG A 372 -24.62 -26.63 17.70
CA ARG A 372 -24.71 -25.96 19.01
C ARG A 372 -26.07 -26.09 19.69
N GLN A 373 -27.15 -26.23 18.92
CA GLN A 373 -28.51 -26.35 19.45
C GLN A 373 -28.84 -27.76 19.93
N MET A 374 -28.11 -28.79 19.47
CA MET A 374 -28.32 -30.14 19.99
C MET A 374 -27.95 -30.17 21.47
N PRO A 375 -28.89 -30.55 22.37
CA PRO A 375 -28.54 -30.75 23.77
C PRO A 375 -27.39 -31.74 23.80
N ARG A 376 -26.28 -31.39 24.46
CA ARG A 376 -25.19 -32.32 24.71
C ARG A 376 -25.82 -33.51 25.43
N SER A 377 -26.13 -34.57 24.71
CA SER A 377 -26.77 -35.76 25.24
C SER A 377 -25.88 -36.21 26.38
N GLY A 378 -26.36 -36.01 27.60
CA GLY A 378 -25.52 -36.00 28.80
C GLY A 378 -24.73 -37.30 28.88
N GLY A 379 -23.41 -37.19 28.78
CA GLY A 379 -22.46 -38.22 29.17
C GLY A 379 -22.41 -38.44 30.69
N ASP A 380 -23.45 -38.03 31.42
CA ASP A 380 -23.53 -38.11 32.88
C ASP A 380 -24.36 -39.32 33.36
N ALA A 381 -24.76 -40.21 32.45
CA ALA A 381 -25.56 -41.41 32.79
C ALA A 381 -24.71 -42.63 33.26
N GLY A 382 -23.43 -42.46 33.63
CA GLY A 382 -22.51 -43.59 33.71
C GLY A 382 -21.38 -43.59 34.74
N LYS A 383 -21.37 -42.71 35.76
CA LYS A 383 -20.50 -42.93 36.94
C LYS A 383 -21.28 -43.72 37.99
N LYS A 384 -21.46 -45.03 37.78
CA LYS A 384 -21.76 -45.95 38.88
C LYS A 384 -20.52 -46.01 39.77
N GLU A 385 -20.68 -45.55 41.01
CA GLU A 385 -19.71 -45.78 42.09
C GLU A 385 -19.37 -47.28 42.15
N CYS A 386 -18.14 -47.64 41.81
CA CYS A 386 -17.54 -48.89 42.25
C CYS A 386 -17.34 -48.77 43.77
N LYS A 387 -18.34 -49.18 44.56
CA LYS A 387 -18.13 -49.52 45.96
C LYS A 387 -17.39 -50.85 46.01
N THR A 388 -16.11 -50.77 46.37
CA THR A 388 -15.28 -51.90 46.77
C THR A 388 -15.95 -52.60 47.96
N LEU A 389 -16.16 -53.92 47.84
CA LEU A 389 -16.39 -54.84 48.94
C LEU A 389 -15.10 -55.59 49.22
#